data_AF-W7D2R1-F1
#
_entry.id   AF-W7D2R1-F1
#
_cell.length_a   1.000
_cell.length_b   1.000
_cell.length_c   1.000
_cell.angle_alpha   90.00
_cell.angle_beta   90.00
_cell.angle_gamma   90.00
#
_symmetry.space_group_name_H-M   'P 1'
#
loop_
_entity.id
_entity.type
_entity.pdbx_description
1 polymer ?
#
loop_
_entity_poly.entity_id
_entity_poly.type
_entity_poly.pdbx_seq_one_letter_code
_entity_poly.pdbx_strand_id
1 'polypeptide(L)'
;MAFGVSRAQLKAWKAAVRSGEIAFLTHWWQDDRFNGVSSFTKVGCADRAKLIEWGSQYGLQAKYLDLKHEQYPHFDLFGDTQLYVLRAEGLTDHIKRFKLATTEGVRQMYTLETDQAIVKIAVKGAELQSFIRKDTGIEYIWQADPTYWGRHAPILFPNVGRLQDNQYHYQNKYYSQPQHGFARDLPFTVVTVSPTHILLELTQTAETLKNYPFAFNLRIAYYLEDANLKVEWTVTNPAEATLYFSIGGHPAFNIPLETQQTFTDYDLVFSQPFDGELLSLEGPFLNQSVQKRLSKQAITHVPLSKALFKEDALIFEDIAELTLANKQRTHGVRVHTAEMAFVGVWSPLNDAPFVCIEPWQGIADTTDTSKEWSTKYGSHKLAAGEIFQKAYTIAPF
;
A
#
# COMPACT_ATOMS: atom_id res chain seq x y z
N MET A 1 -5.39 -19.14 24.36
CA MET A 1 -6.07 -19.22 25.70
C MET A 1 -6.32 -17.80 26.21
N ALA A 2 -7.46 -17.53 26.87
CA ALA A 2 -7.77 -16.21 27.45
C ALA A 2 -7.35 -16.15 28.94
N PHE A 3 -6.61 -15.12 29.35
CA PHE A 3 -6.16 -14.95 30.74
C PHE A 3 -6.01 -13.47 31.12
N GLY A 4 -5.89 -13.18 32.43
CA GLY A 4 -5.71 -11.81 32.94
C GLY A 4 -6.99 -11.04 33.29
N VAL A 5 -8.15 -11.72 33.33
CA VAL A 5 -9.43 -11.19 33.82
C VAL A 5 -9.85 -11.92 35.09
N SER A 6 -10.19 -11.17 36.14
CA SER A 6 -10.75 -11.74 37.37
C SER A 6 -12.24 -12.09 37.22
N ARG A 7 -12.72 -13.03 38.05
CA ARG A 7 -14.16 -13.37 38.10
C ARG A 7 -15.04 -12.16 38.41
N ALA A 8 -14.54 -11.23 39.24
CA ALA A 8 -15.26 -10.00 39.59
C ALA A 8 -15.41 -9.08 38.36
N GLN A 9 -14.34 -8.86 37.59
CA GLN A 9 -14.36 -8.05 36.37
C GLN A 9 -15.30 -8.65 35.31
N LEU A 10 -15.26 -9.97 35.12
CA LEU A 10 -16.17 -10.64 34.19
C LEU A 10 -17.64 -10.52 34.62
N LYS A 11 -17.92 -10.63 35.94
CA LYS A 11 -19.28 -10.48 36.48
C LYS A 11 -19.78 -9.05 36.31
N ALA A 12 -18.92 -8.05 36.54
CA ALA A 12 -19.24 -6.64 36.36
C ALA A 12 -19.55 -6.31 34.90
N TRP A 13 -18.68 -6.76 33.96
CA TRP A 13 -18.93 -6.59 32.53
C TRP A 13 -20.25 -7.22 32.10
N LYS A 14 -20.53 -8.47 32.50
CA LYS A 14 -21.81 -9.14 32.21
C LYS A 14 -23.03 -8.43 32.80
N ALA A 15 -22.89 -7.73 33.92
CA ALA A 15 -23.97 -6.95 34.50
C ALA A 15 -24.25 -5.69 33.67
N ALA A 16 -23.21 -4.94 33.31
CA ALA A 16 -23.31 -3.73 32.49
C ALA A 16 -23.85 -4.03 31.07
N VAL A 17 -23.39 -5.11 30.43
CA VAL A 17 -23.94 -5.54 29.14
C VAL A 17 -25.45 -5.77 29.26
N ARG A 18 -25.90 -6.44 30.33
CA ARG A 18 -27.32 -6.75 30.55
C ARG A 18 -28.17 -5.53 30.90
N SER A 19 -27.59 -4.48 31.47
CA SER A 19 -28.30 -3.21 31.70
C SER A 19 -28.46 -2.35 30.45
N GLY A 20 -27.90 -2.75 29.30
CA GLY A 20 -27.94 -1.98 28.06
C GLY A 20 -26.87 -0.88 28.01
N GLU A 21 -25.84 -0.98 28.84
CA GLU A 21 -24.65 -0.13 28.78
C GLU A 21 -23.64 -0.69 27.77
N ILE A 22 -22.92 0.20 27.08
CA ILE A 22 -21.76 -0.18 26.28
C ILE A 22 -20.62 -0.50 27.27
N ALA A 23 -20.27 -1.77 27.40
CA ALA A 23 -19.33 -2.26 28.40
C ALA A 23 -18.09 -2.88 27.76
N PHE A 24 -16.91 -2.56 28.32
CA PHE A 24 -15.61 -2.98 27.81
C PHE A 24 -14.94 -4.02 28.71
N LEU A 25 -14.33 -5.04 28.14
CA LEU A 25 -13.53 -6.03 28.85
C LEU A 25 -12.31 -6.44 28.04
N THR A 26 -11.12 -6.03 28.49
CA THR A 26 -9.85 -6.41 27.85
C THR A 26 -9.21 -7.60 28.57
N HIS A 27 -8.69 -8.57 27.81
CA HIS A 27 -7.96 -9.72 28.33
C HIS A 27 -6.80 -10.11 27.42
N TRP A 28 -5.79 -10.78 27.98
CA TRP A 28 -4.73 -11.37 27.18
C TRP A 28 -5.27 -12.55 26.38
N TRP A 29 -4.79 -12.68 25.16
CA TRP A 29 -5.13 -13.78 24.28
C TRP A 29 -3.95 -14.06 23.37
N GLN A 30 -3.66 -15.34 23.22
CA GLN A 30 -2.61 -15.83 22.35
C GLN A 30 -3.21 -16.91 21.47
N ASP A 31 -3.05 -16.72 20.16
CA ASP A 31 -3.51 -17.60 19.09
C ASP A 31 -2.52 -17.49 17.93
N ASP A 32 -2.02 -18.64 17.47
CA ASP A 32 -0.96 -18.71 16.47
C ASP A 32 -1.39 -18.15 15.11
N ARG A 33 -2.70 -17.97 14.88
CA ARG A 33 -3.25 -17.35 13.67
C ARG A 33 -3.07 -15.84 13.63
N PHE A 34 -2.80 -15.19 14.77
CA PHE A 34 -2.70 -13.73 14.89
C PHE A 34 -1.37 -13.33 15.54
N ASN A 35 -0.27 -13.56 14.82
CA ASN A 35 1.07 -13.26 15.29
C ASN A 35 1.23 -11.76 15.64
N GLY A 36 1.74 -11.45 16.83
CA GLY A 36 1.89 -10.08 17.34
C GLY A 36 0.68 -9.50 18.09
N VAL A 37 -0.47 -10.17 18.07
CA VAL A 37 -1.64 -9.78 18.88
C VAL A 37 -1.60 -10.51 20.22
N SER A 38 -1.46 -9.74 21.31
CA SER A 38 -1.37 -10.30 22.66
C SER A 38 -2.63 -10.08 23.50
N SER A 39 -3.57 -9.24 23.06
CA SER A 39 -4.80 -8.96 23.81
C SER A 39 -5.98 -8.66 22.90
N PHE A 40 -7.19 -8.80 23.46
CA PHE A 40 -8.46 -8.50 22.83
C PHE A 40 -9.33 -7.69 23.79
N THR A 41 -10.21 -6.85 23.24
CA THR A 41 -11.24 -6.13 23.99
C THR A 41 -12.63 -6.51 23.50
N LYS A 42 -13.44 -7.03 24.41
CA LYS A 42 -14.87 -7.27 24.19
C LYS A 42 -15.65 -6.00 24.47
N VAL A 43 -16.46 -5.56 23.51
CA VAL A 43 -17.39 -4.45 23.71
C VAL A 43 -18.81 -4.95 23.52
N GLY A 44 -19.57 -5.02 24.61
CA GLY A 44 -20.90 -5.62 24.61
C GLY A 44 -21.99 -4.69 25.13
N CYS A 45 -23.21 -4.94 24.69
CA CYS A 45 -24.43 -4.26 25.15
C CYS A 45 -25.66 -5.07 24.71
N ALA A 46 -26.58 -5.37 25.63
CA ALA A 46 -27.77 -6.16 25.33
C ALA A 46 -28.72 -5.46 24.33
N ASP A 47 -28.71 -4.11 24.28
CA ASP A 47 -29.34 -3.35 23.22
C ASP A 47 -28.47 -3.41 21.95
N ARG A 48 -28.89 -4.27 21.01
CA ARG A 48 -28.16 -4.53 19.77
C ARG A 48 -28.18 -3.35 18.82
N ALA A 49 -29.27 -2.59 18.75
CA ALA A 49 -29.36 -1.43 17.86
C ALA A 49 -28.35 -0.38 18.32
N LYS A 50 -28.33 -0.11 19.63
CA LYS A 50 -27.36 0.77 20.26
C LYS A 50 -25.92 0.29 20.08
N LEU A 51 -25.66 -1.02 20.20
CA LEU A 51 -24.33 -1.58 19.99
C LEU A 51 -23.86 -1.44 18.54
N ILE A 52 -24.75 -1.66 17.56
CA ILE A 52 -24.45 -1.50 16.12
C ILE A 52 -24.20 -0.03 15.79
N GLU A 53 -25.03 0.88 16.32
CA GLU A 53 -24.85 2.32 16.15
C GLU A 53 -23.54 2.81 16.77
N TRP A 54 -23.23 2.36 17.98
CA TRP A 54 -21.93 2.63 18.60
C TRP A 54 -20.77 2.08 17.75
N GLY A 55 -20.89 0.84 17.26
CA GLY A 55 -19.84 0.21 16.47
C GLY A 55 -19.59 0.90 15.12
N SER A 56 -20.64 1.42 14.48
CA SER A 56 -20.54 2.07 13.17
C SER A 56 -19.72 3.36 13.22
N GLN A 57 -19.75 4.08 14.35
CA GLN A 57 -18.89 5.26 14.61
C GLN A 57 -17.39 4.92 14.51
N TYR A 58 -17.04 3.65 14.70
CA TYR A 58 -15.68 3.13 14.63
C TYR A 58 -15.43 2.26 13.39
N GLY A 59 -16.35 2.25 12.41
CA GLY A 59 -16.24 1.46 11.19
C GLY A 59 -16.51 -0.05 11.37
N LEU A 60 -17.10 -0.46 12.50
CA LEU A 60 -17.47 -1.86 12.75
C LEU A 60 -18.79 -2.19 12.05
N GLN A 61 -18.80 -3.25 11.24
CA GLN A 61 -20.01 -3.70 10.55
C GLN A 61 -20.84 -4.62 11.46
N ALA A 62 -22.17 -4.53 11.38
CA ALA A 62 -23.08 -5.36 12.17
C ALA A 62 -22.80 -6.87 12.05
N LYS A 63 -22.30 -7.32 10.89
CA LYS A 63 -21.93 -8.72 10.64
C LYS A 63 -20.76 -9.23 11.50
N TYR A 64 -20.02 -8.34 12.16
CA TYR A 64 -18.89 -8.67 13.04
C TYR A 64 -19.29 -8.89 14.50
N LEU A 65 -20.58 -8.77 14.84
CA LEU A 65 -21.06 -9.08 16.18
C LEU A 65 -20.95 -10.58 16.46
N ASP A 66 -20.32 -10.94 17.58
CA ASP A 66 -20.45 -12.27 18.13
C ASP A 66 -21.81 -12.39 18.84
N LEU A 67 -22.65 -13.26 18.29
CA LEU A 67 -24.00 -13.56 18.79
C LEU A 67 -24.12 -14.97 19.38
N LYS A 68 -23.01 -15.71 19.55
CA LYS A 68 -23.01 -17.08 20.09
C LYS A 68 -23.54 -17.15 21.52
N HIS A 69 -23.42 -16.04 22.25
CA HIS A 69 -24.06 -15.85 23.54
C HIS A 69 -25.11 -14.74 23.44
N GLU A 70 -26.37 -15.11 23.21
CA GLU A 70 -27.47 -14.16 22.97
C GLU A 70 -27.64 -13.11 24.07
N GLN A 71 -27.26 -13.44 25.31
CA GLN A 71 -27.30 -12.55 26.47
C GLN A 71 -26.16 -11.53 26.51
N TYR A 72 -25.11 -11.73 25.72
CA TYR A 72 -23.91 -10.89 25.69
C TYR A 72 -23.43 -10.65 24.26
N PRO A 73 -24.25 -10.04 23.38
CA PRO A 73 -23.78 -9.66 22.05
C PRO A 73 -22.62 -8.67 22.20
N HIS A 74 -21.54 -8.89 21.46
CA HIS A 74 -20.34 -8.06 21.58
C HIS A 74 -19.51 -8.05 20.30
N PHE A 75 -18.71 -6.99 20.14
CA PHE A 75 -17.58 -6.97 19.22
C PHE A 75 -16.32 -7.49 19.89
N ASP A 76 -15.47 -8.15 19.11
CA ASP A 76 -14.11 -8.50 19.48
C ASP A 76 -13.13 -7.55 18.78
N LEU A 77 -12.50 -6.67 19.56
CA LEU A 77 -11.52 -5.72 19.06
C LEU A 77 -10.11 -6.22 19.36
N PHE A 78 -9.24 -6.14 18.36
CA PHE A 78 -7.83 -6.48 18.47
C PHE A 78 -6.98 -5.59 17.57
N GLY A 79 -5.66 -5.58 17.80
CA GLY A 79 -4.71 -4.79 17.02
C GLY A 79 -5.04 -3.30 17.02
N ASP A 80 -4.94 -2.65 15.87
CA ASP A 80 -5.12 -1.20 15.73
C ASP A 80 -6.53 -0.74 16.10
N THR A 81 -7.55 -1.53 15.76
CA THR A 81 -8.95 -1.21 16.05
C THR A 81 -9.22 -1.23 17.56
N GLN A 82 -8.59 -2.15 18.29
CA GLN A 82 -8.67 -2.17 19.76
C GLN A 82 -8.10 -0.91 20.38
N LEU A 83 -6.90 -0.50 19.97
CA LEU A 83 -6.24 0.67 20.54
C LEU A 83 -7.00 1.96 20.20
N TYR A 84 -7.46 2.11 18.95
CA TYR A 84 -8.23 3.27 18.50
C TYR A 84 -9.50 3.48 19.34
N VAL A 85 -10.31 2.43 19.50
CA VAL A 85 -11.56 2.50 20.26
C VAL A 85 -11.28 2.78 21.74
N LEU A 86 -10.32 2.09 22.36
CA LEU A 86 -9.99 2.32 23.77
C LEU A 86 -9.52 3.76 24.05
N ARG A 87 -8.89 4.43 23.06
CA ARG A 87 -8.50 5.84 23.17
C ARG A 87 -9.70 6.79 23.06
N ALA A 88 -10.54 6.58 22.06
CA ALA A 88 -11.73 7.39 21.83
C ALA A 88 -12.68 7.35 23.05
N GLU A 89 -12.77 6.20 23.71
CA GLU A 89 -13.59 5.97 24.90
C GLU A 89 -12.88 6.36 26.22
N GLY A 90 -11.67 6.92 26.15
CA GLY A 90 -10.93 7.40 27.33
C GLY A 90 -10.40 6.28 28.28
N LEU A 91 -10.36 5.03 27.83
CA LEU A 91 -9.99 3.85 28.63
C LEU A 91 -8.47 3.66 28.77
N THR A 92 -7.80 4.69 29.29
CA THR A 92 -6.34 4.74 29.43
C THR A 92 -5.76 3.64 30.32
N ASP A 93 -6.52 3.15 31.31
CA ASP A 93 -6.10 2.05 32.18
C ASP A 93 -6.00 0.72 31.43
N HIS A 94 -6.88 0.47 30.45
CA HIS A 94 -6.80 -0.71 29.60
C HIS A 94 -5.54 -0.64 28.74
N ILE A 95 -5.28 0.50 28.12
CA ILE A 95 -4.11 0.75 27.28
C ILE A 95 -2.81 0.51 28.06
N LYS A 96 -2.68 1.12 29.25
CA LYS A 96 -1.49 0.97 30.10
C LYS A 96 -1.31 -0.46 30.60
N ARG A 97 -2.36 -1.07 31.14
CA ARG A 97 -2.31 -2.42 31.74
C ARG A 97 -1.93 -3.48 30.70
N PHE A 98 -2.44 -3.36 29.49
CA PHE A 98 -2.19 -4.32 28.41
C PHE A 98 -1.02 -3.92 27.51
N LYS A 99 -0.27 -2.88 27.89
CA LYS A 99 0.89 -2.36 27.14
C LYS A 99 0.55 -2.16 25.66
N LEU A 100 -0.64 -1.62 25.39
CA LEU A 100 -1.08 -1.32 24.04
C LEU A 100 -0.27 -0.12 23.56
N ALA A 101 0.86 -0.40 22.93
CA ALA A 101 1.68 0.62 22.30
C ALA A 101 1.04 1.01 20.96
N THR A 102 1.19 2.28 20.65
CA THR A 102 0.83 2.93 19.40
C THR A 102 1.20 2.16 18.15
N THR A 103 0.19 1.94 17.32
CA THR A 103 0.24 2.14 15.86
C THR A 103 -0.28 3.55 15.49
N GLU A 104 -0.04 4.56 16.33
CA GLU A 104 -0.32 5.98 15.97
C GLU A 104 0.42 6.36 14.68
N GLY A 105 1.63 5.84 14.47
CA GLY A 105 2.36 6.01 13.20
C GLY A 105 1.84 5.18 12.02
N VAL A 106 0.82 4.32 12.18
CA VAL A 106 0.30 3.48 11.07
C VAL A 106 -0.95 4.08 10.43
N ARG A 107 -1.73 4.88 11.17
CA ARG A 107 -2.90 5.61 10.63
C ARG A 107 -2.69 7.11 10.52
N GLN A 108 -1.56 7.63 10.97
CA GLN A 108 -1.23 9.02 10.79
C GLN A 108 -1.16 9.33 9.30
N MET A 109 -1.86 10.38 8.91
CA MET A 109 -1.98 10.84 7.54
C MET A 109 -1.64 12.32 7.50
N TYR A 110 -0.88 12.72 6.51
CA TYR A 110 -0.48 14.10 6.27
C TYR A 110 -1.15 14.62 5.02
N THR A 111 -1.59 15.86 5.08
CA THR A 111 -2.15 16.56 3.92
C THR A 111 -1.11 17.54 3.41
N LEU A 112 -0.81 17.48 2.12
CA LEU A 112 -0.13 18.56 1.42
C LEU A 112 -1.15 19.28 0.53
N GLU A 113 -0.99 20.59 0.39
CA GLU A 113 -1.97 21.46 -0.25
C GLU A 113 -1.30 22.64 -0.93
N THR A 114 -1.75 22.93 -2.15
CA THR A 114 -1.48 24.16 -2.91
C THR A 114 -2.80 24.84 -3.24
N ASP A 115 -2.79 25.96 -3.97
CA ASP A 115 -4.03 26.55 -4.49
C ASP A 115 -4.79 25.65 -5.47
N GLN A 116 -4.10 24.70 -6.13
CA GLN A 116 -4.67 23.87 -7.20
C GLN A 116 -5.03 22.45 -6.74
N ALA A 117 -4.39 21.92 -5.70
CA ALA A 117 -4.52 20.51 -5.33
C ALA A 117 -4.41 20.23 -3.83
N ILE A 118 -4.94 19.07 -3.43
CA ILE A 118 -4.80 18.48 -2.10
C ILE A 118 -4.35 17.03 -2.28
N VAL A 119 -3.32 16.61 -1.56
CA VAL A 119 -2.89 15.20 -1.51
C VAL A 119 -2.84 14.71 -0.08
N LYS A 120 -3.11 13.42 0.13
CA LYS A 120 -3.02 12.79 1.46
C LYS A 120 -2.08 11.59 1.43
N ILE A 121 -1.16 11.58 2.38
CA ILE A 121 -0.07 10.59 2.47
C ILE A 121 -0.12 9.93 3.84
N ALA A 122 -0.28 8.60 3.86
CA ALA A 122 -0.24 7.81 5.07
C ALA A 122 1.22 7.55 5.50
N VAL A 123 1.47 7.58 6.80
CA VAL A 123 2.77 7.21 7.37
C VAL A 123 3.05 5.71 7.20
N LYS A 124 2.01 4.86 7.23
CA LYS A 124 2.14 3.46 6.83
C LYS A 124 2.48 3.37 5.35
N GLY A 125 3.60 2.72 5.06
CA GLY A 125 4.09 2.50 3.72
C GLY A 125 4.56 3.76 2.99
N ALA A 126 4.56 4.92 3.66
CA ALA A 126 4.63 6.22 3.01
C ALA A 126 3.61 6.33 1.84
N GLU A 127 2.42 5.74 1.99
CA GLU A 127 1.49 5.53 0.87
C GLU A 127 0.71 6.81 0.50
N LEU A 128 0.72 7.18 -0.78
CA LEU A 128 -0.21 8.18 -1.31
C LEU A 128 -1.63 7.58 -1.36
N GLN A 129 -2.60 8.21 -0.71
CA GLN A 129 -3.97 7.69 -0.62
C GLN A 129 -5.04 8.60 -1.26
N SER A 130 -4.71 9.85 -1.56
CA SER A 130 -5.63 10.81 -2.18
C SER A 130 -4.84 11.85 -2.98
N PHE A 131 -5.35 12.21 -4.15
CA PHE A 131 -4.92 13.36 -4.94
C PHE A 131 -6.16 13.99 -5.59
N ILE A 132 -6.57 15.13 -5.04
CA ILE A 132 -7.74 15.88 -5.50
C ILE A 132 -7.28 17.17 -6.18
N ARG A 133 -7.79 17.42 -7.39
CA ARG A 133 -7.73 18.76 -8.01
C ARG A 133 -8.87 19.62 -7.48
N LYS A 134 -8.55 20.84 -7.02
CA LYS A 134 -9.52 21.73 -6.35
C LYS A 134 -10.51 22.39 -7.31
N ASP A 135 -10.11 22.64 -8.55
CA ASP A 135 -10.95 23.26 -9.58
C ASP A 135 -12.09 22.34 -10.04
N THR A 136 -11.85 21.03 -10.09
CA THR A 136 -12.84 20.04 -10.51
C THR A 136 -13.43 19.23 -9.36
N GLY A 137 -12.72 19.12 -8.22
CA GLY A 137 -13.07 18.24 -7.12
C GLY A 137 -12.84 16.75 -7.39
N ILE A 138 -12.20 16.40 -8.51
CA ILE A 138 -11.95 15.02 -8.92
C ILE A 138 -10.87 14.38 -8.04
N GLU A 139 -11.15 13.19 -7.50
CA GLU A 139 -10.19 12.31 -6.82
C GLU A 139 -9.52 11.38 -7.85
N TYR A 140 -8.22 11.54 -8.03
CA TYR A 140 -7.46 10.79 -9.02
C TYR A 140 -6.93 9.46 -8.48
N ILE A 141 -6.71 9.30 -7.18
CA ILE A 141 -6.16 8.08 -6.59
C ILE A 141 -7.30 7.12 -6.22
N TRP A 142 -7.13 5.84 -6.59
CA TRP A 142 -8.05 4.78 -6.22
C TRP A 142 -8.22 4.65 -4.70
N GLN A 143 -9.47 4.55 -4.24
CA GLN A 143 -9.85 4.61 -2.81
C GLN A 143 -9.85 3.25 -2.11
N ALA A 144 -9.07 2.29 -2.62
CA ALA A 144 -8.80 0.99 -1.98
C ALA A 144 -10.05 0.17 -1.59
N ASP A 145 -11.13 0.20 -2.41
CA ASP A 145 -12.28 -0.68 -2.16
C ASP A 145 -11.81 -2.14 -2.21
N PRO A 146 -11.90 -2.89 -1.08
CA PRO A 146 -11.37 -4.24 -0.98
C PRO A 146 -12.14 -5.25 -1.84
N THR A 147 -13.31 -4.88 -2.38
CA THR A 147 -14.02 -5.65 -3.41
C THR A 147 -13.15 -5.83 -4.66
N TYR A 148 -12.34 -4.82 -4.97
CA TYR A 148 -11.46 -4.83 -6.14
C TYR A 148 -9.99 -5.01 -5.75
N TRP A 149 -9.46 -4.10 -4.95
CA TRP A 149 -8.07 -4.07 -4.50
C TRP A 149 -7.90 -3.13 -3.30
N GLY A 150 -7.48 -3.67 -2.16
CA GLY A 150 -7.43 -2.95 -0.88
C GLY A 150 -6.17 -2.10 -0.64
N ARG A 151 -5.61 -1.48 -1.68
CA ARG A 151 -4.45 -0.54 -1.60
C ARG A 151 -4.67 0.65 -2.53
N HIS A 152 -3.86 1.71 -2.39
CA HIS A 152 -3.99 2.95 -3.16
C HIS A 152 -2.79 3.16 -4.09
N ALA A 153 -1.60 3.37 -3.50
CA ALA A 153 -0.37 3.65 -4.22
C ALA A 153 0.88 3.17 -3.43
N PRO A 154 1.02 1.86 -3.21
CA PRO A 154 2.05 1.34 -2.32
C PRO A 154 3.47 1.56 -2.86
N ILE A 155 4.41 1.76 -1.94
CA ILE A 155 5.84 1.70 -2.21
C ILE A 155 6.32 0.24 -2.17
N LEU A 156 7.04 -0.15 -3.23
CA LEU A 156 7.53 -1.51 -3.45
C LEU A 156 9.01 -1.55 -3.05
N PHE A 157 9.35 -2.18 -1.92
CA PHE A 157 10.74 -2.30 -1.46
C PHE A 157 10.86 -3.44 -0.44
N PRO A 158 11.92 -4.27 -0.50
CA PRO A 158 13.13 -4.16 -1.32
C PRO A 158 13.11 -4.98 -2.62
N ASN A 159 11.94 -5.47 -3.04
CA ASN A 159 11.73 -6.09 -4.35
C ASN A 159 10.53 -5.46 -5.05
N VAL A 160 10.58 -5.45 -6.38
CA VAL A 160 9.43 -5.22 -7.25
C VAL A 160 8.94 -6.58 -7.76
N GLY A 161 7.63 -6.74 -7.89
CA GLY A 161 7.01 -7.99 -8.33
C GLY A 161 7.21 -9.14 -7.35
N ARG A 162 7.04 -10.36 -7.86
CA ARG A 162 7.12 -11.59 -7.07
C ARG A 162 8.48 -12.26 -7.20
N LEU A 163 8.94 -12.86 -6.10
CA LEU A 163 10.09 -13.77 -6.11
C LEU A 163 9.61 -15.21 -6.28
N GLN A 164 10.38 -16.06 -6.96
CA GLN A 164 10.03 -17.47 -7.08
C GLN A 164 9.95 -18.12 -5.69
N ASP A 165 8.85 -18.83 -5.43
CA ASP A 165 8.50 -19.41 -4.13
C ASP A 165 8.40 -18.41 -2.96
N ASN A 166 8.36 -17.10 -3.23
CA ASN A 166 8.47 -16.02 -2.24
C ASN A 166 9.77 -16.09 -1.43
N GLN A 167 10.89 -16.44 -2.07
CA GLN A 167 12.19 -16.60 -1.41
C GLN A 167 13.33 -16.09 -2.29
N TYR A 168 14.46 -15.81 -1.66
CA TYR A 168 15.73 -15.60 -2.35
C TYR A 168 16.88 -16.23 -1.54
N HIS A 169 18.00 -16.45 -2.20
CA HIS A 169 19.24 -16.94 -1.62
C HIS A 169 20.27 -15.82 -1.47
N TYR A 170 20.96 -15.78 -0.33
CA TYR A 170 22.08 -14.87 -0.09
C TYR A 170 23.00 -15.44 1.00
N GLN A 171 24.32 -15.44 0.77
CA GLN A 171 25.34 -15.92 1.73
C GLN A 171 25.00 -17.30 2.34
N ASN A 172 24.72 -18.29 1.49
CA ASN A 172 24.41 -19.68 1.87
C ASN A 172 23.12 -19.85 2.70
N LYS A 173 22.21 -18.88 2.68
CA LYS A 173 20.93 -18.94 3.39
C LYS A 173 19.78 -18.46 2.51
N TYR A 174 18.63 -19.12 2.66
CA TYR A 174 17.37 -18.68 2.09
C TYR A 174 16.64 -17.74 3.03
N TYR A 175 16.02 -16.72 2.46
CA TYR A 175 15.18 -15.73 3.13
C TYR A 175 13.83 -15.66 2.43
N SER A 176 12.76 -15.43 3.18
CA SER A 176 11.41 -15.27 2.60
C SER A 176 11.06 -13.81 2.43
N GLN A 177 10.46 -13.45 1.31
CA GLN A 177 10.03 -12.10 1.01
C GLN A 177 8.71 -12.13 0.23
N PRO A 178 7.67 -11.38 0.65
CA PRO A 178 6.43 -11.35 -0.09
C PRO A 178 6.60 -10.60 -1.42
N GLN A 179 5.60 -10.75 -2.28
CA GLN A 179 5.46 -9.93 -3.48
C GLN A 179 5.55 -8.44 -3.11
N HIS A 180 6.32 -7.67 -3.88
CA HIS A 180 6.67 -6.26 -3.69
C HIS A 180 7.25 -5.84 -2.32
N GLY A 181 7.81 -6.80 -1.57
CA GLY A 181 8.52 -6.54 -0.33
C GLY A 181 7.63 -6.09 0.83
N PHE A 182 8.26 -5.47 1.83
CA PHE A 182 7.64 -5.18 3.13
C PHE A 182 7.38 -3.69 3.38
N ALA A 183 7.99 -2.77 2.63
CA ALA A 183 7.96 -1.34 2.97
C ALA A 183 6.53 -0.79 3.11
N ARG A 184 5.65 -1.12 2.15
CA ARG A 184 4.22 -0.75 2.16
C ARG A 184 3.43 -1.18 3.41
N ASP A 185 3.95 -2.12 4.19
CA ASP A 185 3.25 -2.69 5.35
C ASP A 185 3.79 -2.13 6.69
N LEU A 186 4.90 -1.38 6.66
CA LEU A 186 5.56 -0.81 7.84
C LEU A 186 5.29 0.71 7.97
N PRO A 187 5.21 1.26 9.19
CA PRO A 187 5.18 2.69 9.41
C PRO A 187 6.55 3.32 9.13
N PHE A 188 6.55 4.45 8.45
CA PHE A 188 7.71 5.31 8.29
C PHE A 188 7.79 6.31 9.45
N THR A 189 8.96 6.91 9.66
CA THR A 189 9.13 8.06 10.56
C THR A 189 9.09 9.34 9.74
N VAL A 190 8.36 10.35 10.20
CA VAL A 190 8.30 11.65 9.53
C VAL A 190 9.55 12.44 9.91
N VAL A 191 10.35 12.81 8.92
CA VAL A 191 11.60 13.57 9.10
C VAL A 191 11.32 15.07 9.02
N THR A 192 10.61 15.50 7.98
CA THR A 192 10.19 16.89 7.77
C THR A 192 8.80 16.93 7.17
N VAL A 193 8.04 17.98 7.49
CA VAL A 193 6.75 18.26 6.89
C VAL A 193 6.51 19.77 6.79
N SER A 194 5.88 20.17 5.70
CA SER A 194 5.40 21.54 5.43
C SER A 194 4.08 21.42 4.64
N PRO A 195 3.39 22.54 4.35
CA PRO A 195 2.15 22.50 3.57
C PRO A 195 2.29 21.84 2.19
N THR A 196 3.47 21.85 1.56
CA THR A 196 3.67 21.35 0.20
C THR A 196 4.73 20.24 0.10
N HIS A 197 5.27 19.78 1.22
CA HIS A 197 6.33 18.77 1.23
C HIS A 197 6.29 17.89 2.47
N ILE A 198 6.58 16.60 2.32
CA ILE A 198 6.86 15.69 3.42
C ILE A 198 8.01 14.74 3.05
N LEU A 199 8.88 14.46 4.02
CA LEU A 199 9.93 13.45 3.94
C LEU A 199 9.68 12.38 5.01
N LEU A 200 9.57 11.13 4.56
CA LEU A 200 9.35 9.96 5.41
C LEU A 200 10.56 9.03 5.32
N GLU A 201 10.94 8.38 6.42
CA GLU A 201 12.11 7.50 6.52
C GLU A 201 11.75 6.14 7.11
N LEU A 202 12.30 5.08 6.53
CA LEU A 202 12.29 3.72 7.05
C LEU A 202 13.72 3.18 7.09
N THR A 203 14.15 2.74 8.26
CA THR A 203 15.44 2.06 8.46
C THR A 203 15.23 0.59 8.79
N GLN A 204 16.29 -0.22 8.67
CA GLN A 204 16.23 -1.61 9.10
C GLN A 204 15.87 -1.73 10.58
N THR A 205 15.13 -2.78 10.91
CA THR A 205 14.82 -3.18 12.28
C THR A 205 15.27 -4.62 12.51
N ALA A 206 15.29 -5.07 13.76
CA ALA A 206 15.54 -6.48 14.07
C ALA A 206 14.55 -7.43 13.36
N GLU A 207 13.32 -6.98 13.09
CA GLU A 207 12.31 -7.78 12.38
C GLU A 207 12.61 -7.88 10.87
N THR A 208 12.87 -6.75 10.21
CA THR A 208 13.19 -6.74 8.77
C THR A 208 14.46 -7.55 8.50
N LEU A 209 15.46 -7.47 9.39
CA LEU A 209 16.73 -8.20 9.28
C LEU A 209 16.58 -9.73 9.31
N LYS A 210 15.46 -10.28 9.81
CA LYS A 210 15.22 -11.74 9.77
C LYS A 210 15.09 -12.27 8.35
N ASN A 211 14.49 -11.46 7.47
CA ASN A 211 14.10 -11.81 6.10
C ASN A 211 14.79 -10.95 5.04
N TYR A 212 15.52 -9.91 5.45
CA TYR A 212 16.30 -9.04 4.60
C TYR A 212 17.54 -8.56 5.34
N PRO A 213 18.67 -9.31 5.27
CA PRO A 213 19.83 -9.16 6.15
C PRO A 213 20.75 -7.99 5.71
N PHE A 214 20.15 -6.86 5.34
CA PHE A 214 20.85 -5.67 4.89
C PHE A 214 20.44 -4.48 5.77
N ALA A 215 21.42 -3.67 6.16
CA ALA A 215 21.15 -2.35 6.68
C ALA A 215 20.76 -1.41 5.54
N PHE A 216 19.81 -0.52 5.76
CA PHE A 216 19.35 0.43 4.75
C PHE A 216 18.75 1.66 5.42
N ASN A 217 18.82 2.79 4.73
CA ASN A 217 17.99 3.95 5.02
C ASN A 217 17.19 4.28 3.75
N LEU A 218 15.88 4.06 3.80
CA LEU A 218 14.94 4.37 2.74
C LEU A 218 14.21 5.65 3.09
N ARG A 219 14.29 6.66 2.21
CA ARG A 219 13.54 7.91 2.32
C ARG A 219 12.61 8.07 1.13
N ILE A 220 11.37 8.46 1.43
CA ILE A 220 10.34 8.80 0.44
C ILE A 220 9.96 10.26 0.67
N ALA A 221 10.21 11.09 -0.33
CA ALA A 221 9.87 12.50 -0.31
C ALA A 221 8.74 12.79 -1.29
N TYR A 222 7.74 13.53 -0.83
CA TYR A 222 6.67 14.07 -1.65
C TYR A 222 6.82 15.57 -1.73
N TYR A 223 6.75 16.13 -2.94
CA TYR A 223 6.75 17.56 -3.20
C TYR A 223 5.54 17.89 -4.06
N LEU A 224 4.62 18.70 -3.54
CA LEU A 224 3.44 19.18 -4.26
C LEU A 224 3.71 20.62 -4.73
N GLU A 225 3.74 20.82 -6.05
CA GLU A 225 3.89 22.12 -6.68
C GLU A 225 2.77 22.28 -7.71
N ASP A 226 1.97 23.35 -7.56
CA ASP A 226 0.71 23.49 -8.29
C ASP A 226 -0.15 22.23 -8.16
N ALA A 227 -0.53 21.60 -9.27
CA ALA A 227 -1.22 20.31 -9.31
C ALA A 227 -0.29 19.17 -9.73
N ASN A 228 1.01 19.24 -9.42
CA ASN A 228 2.00 18.21 -9.73
C ASN A 228 2.62 17.66 -8.45
N LEU A 229 2.64 16.33 -8.31
CA LEU A 229 3.23 15.65 -7.17
C LEU A 229 4.50 14.91 -7.62
N LYS A 230 5.67 15.42 -7.24
CA LYS A 230 6.94 14.67 -7.38
C LYS A 230 7.07 13.70 -6.22
N VAL A 231 7.34 12.43 -6.54
CA VAL A 231 7.66 11.37 -5.58
C VAL A 231 9.12 10.98 -5.80
N GLU A 232 9.95 11.20 -4.80
CA GLU A 232 11.39 10.96 -4.86
C GLU A 232 11.77 9.91 -3.83
N TRP A 233 12.59 8.96 -4.27
CA TRP A 233 13.13 7.90 -3.44
C TRP A 233 14.62 8.13 -3.24
N THR A 234 15.08 7.98 -2.01
CA THR A 234 16.51 7.92 -1.68
C THR A 234 16.78 6.65 -0.89
N VAL A 235 17.71 5.81 -1.36
CA VAL A 235 18.18 4.62 -0.64
C VAL A 235 19.65 4.81 -0.35
N THR A 236 20.01 4.80 0.93
CA THR A 236 21.41 4.89 1.38
C THR A 236 21.82 3.56 1.99
N ASN A 237 23.05 3.12 1.70
CA ASN A 237 23.68 1.99 2.39
C ASN A 237 24.52 2.49 3.59
N PRO A 238 24.05 2.32 4.84
CA PRO A 238 24.80 2.77 6.02
C PRO A 238 25.83 1.74 6.51
N ALA A 239 25.96 0.58 5.87
CA ALA A 239 26.84 -0.50 6.30
C ALA A 239 28.05 -0.68 5.39
N GLU A 240 29.05 -1.40 5.88
CA GLU A 240 30.25 -1.78 5.12
C GLU A 240 29.95 -2.81 4.01
N ALA A 241 28.97 -3.69 4.25
CA ALA A 241 28.57 -4.71 3.28
C ALA A 241 27.72 -4.09 2.16
N THR A 242 27.80 -4.65 0.95
CA THR A 242 26.99 -4.23 -0.20
C THR A 242 25.50 -4.44 0.06
N LEU A 243 24.70 -3.41 -0.22
CA LEU A 243 23.24 -3.44 -0.20
C LEU A 243 22.70 -3.78 -1.60
N TYR A 244 21.76 -4.73 -1.69
CA TYR A 244 21.08 -5.11 -2.93
C TYR A 244 19.58 -4.92 -2.79
N PHE A 245 18.93 -4.20 -3.71
CA PHE A 245 17.49 -3.90 -3.62
C PHE A 245 16.87 -3.58 -4.98
N SER A 246 15.55 -3.59 -5.04
CA SER A 246 14.74 -2.92 -6.06
C SER A 246 13.74 -1.99 -5.37
N ILE A 247 13.31 -0.96 -6.08
CA ILE A 247 12.29 -0.03 -5.60
C ILE A 247 11.28 0.30 -6.69
N GLY A 248 10.03 0.56 -6.33
CA GLY A 248 9.00 0.98 -7.28
C GLY A 248 7.82 1.66 -6.61
N GLY A 249 7.02 2.36 -7.40
CA GLY A 249 5.70 2.86 -7.02
C GLY A 249 4.61 2.07 -7.73
N HIS A 250 3.42 2.01 -7.13
CA HIS A 250 2.27 1.33 -7.72
C HIS A 250 0.98 2.17 -7.60
N PRO A 251 0.98 3.45 -8.03
CA PRO A 251 -0.21 4.29 -7.92
C PRO A 251 -1.33 3.80 -8.84
N ALA A 252 -2.50 3.54 -8.23
CA ALA A 252 -3.74 3.27 -8.94
C ALA A 252 -4.55 4.55 -9.14
N PHE A 253 -5.01 4.77 -10.36
CA PHE A 253 -5.75 5.96 -10.76
C PHE A 253 -7.21 5.63 -11.09
N ASN A 254 -8.16 6.36 -10.51
CA ASN A 254 -9.59 6.20 -10.79
C ASN A 254 -9.89 6.41 -12.26
N ILE A 255 -10.66 5.50 -12.86
CA ILE A 255 -11.37 5.73 -14.13
C ILE A 255 -12.72 4.99 -14.11
N PRO A 256 -13.80 5.57 -14.62
CA PRO A 256 -13.87 6.90 -15.22
C PRO A 256 -13.80 8.03 -14.19
N LEU A 257 -13.25 9.18 -14.59
CA LEU A 257 -13.21 10.41 -13.79
C LEU A 257 -14.53 11.21 -13.87
N GLU A 258 -15.41 10.88 -14.82
CA GLU A 258 -16.72 11.51 -15.01
C GLU A 258 -17.83 10.45 -15.08
N THR A 259 -19.02 10.77 -14.56
CA THR A 259 -20.12 9.80 -14.37
C THR A 259 -20.72 9.21 -15.65
N GLN A 260 -20.55 9.88 -16.79
CA GLN A 260 -21.10 9.43 -18.08
C GLN A 260 -20.13 8.55 -18.88
N GLN A 261 -18.89 8.42 -18.42
CA GLN A 261 -17.85 7.65 -19.10
C GLN A 261 -17.75 6.23 -18.57
N THR A 262 -17.04 5.39 -19.31
CA THR A 262 -16.74 4.01 -18.97
C THR A 262 -15.23 3.75 -19.06
N PHE A 263 -14.78 2.58 -18.58
CA PHE A 263 -13.39 2.15 -18.69
C PHE A 263 -12.84 2.23 -20.14
N THR A 264 -13.70 1.95 -21.13
CA THR A 264 -13.35 1.94 -22.57
C THR A 264 -13.34 3.33 -23.22
N ASP A 265 -13.64 4.39 -22.47
CA ASP A 265 -13.56 5.79 -22.91
C ASP A 265 -12.21 6.43 -22.62
N TYR A 266 -11.25 5.63 -22.16
CA TYR A 266 -9.90 6.03 -21.80
C TYR A 266 -8.86 5.33 -22.68
N ASP A 267 -7.74 6.01 -22.87
CA ASP A 267 -6.55 5.46 -23.53
C ASP A 267 -5.32 5.64 -22.63
N LEU A 268 -4.34 4.77 -22.85
CA LEU A 268 -2.95 5.05 -22.51
C LEU A 268 -2.34 5.82 -23.68
N VAL A 269 -1.73 6.97 -23.42
CA VAL A 269 -1.10 7.82 -24.44
C VAL A 269 0.38 7.93 -24.13
N PHE A 270 1.21 7.71 -25.13
CA PHE A 270 2.66 7.84 -25.02
C PHE A 270 3.08 9.26 -25.38
N SER A 271 4.05 9.82 -24.65
CA SER A 271 4.59 11.16 -24.95
C SER A 271 5.41 11.19 -26.24
N GLN A 272 5.91 10.03 -26.69
CA GLN A 272 6.57 9.82 -27.98
C GLN A 272 5.99 8.55 -28.63
N PRO A 273 6.00 8.42 -29.97
CA PRO A 273 5.56 7.18 -30.62
C PRO A 273 6.28 5.96 -30.06
N PHE A 274 5.53 5.01 -29.53
CA PHE A 274 6.05 3.75 -28.98
C PHE A 274 6.12 2.69 -30.08
N ASP A 275 7.32 2.17 -30.33
CA ASP A 275 7.56 1.07 -31.26
C ASP A 275 8.31 -0.11 -30.61
N GLY A 276 8.34 -0.13 -29.28
CA GLY A 276 9.07 -1.11 -28.49
C GLY A 276 8.35 -2.44 -28.30
N GLU A 277 9.04 -3.36 -27.64
CA GLU A 277 8.48 -4.61 -27.15
C GLU A 277 8.00 -4.45 -25.71
N LEU A 278 7.03 -5.26 -25.33
CA LEU A 278 6.62 -5.44 -23.95
C LEU A 278 7.42 -6.58 -23.34
N LEU A 279 7.84 -6.37 -22.11
CA LEU A 279 8.31 -7.44 -21.25
C LEU A 279 7.10 -8.29 -20.82
N SER A 280 7.18 -9.59 -21.10
CA SER A 280 6.05 -10.51 -20.90
C SER A 280 6.14 -11.22 -19.56
N LEU A 281 4.98 -11.46 -18.94
CA LEU A 281 4.88 -12.27 -17.73
C LEU A 281 4.39 -13.69 -18.04
N GLU A 282 4.96 -14.68 -17.37
CA GLU A 282 4.43 -16.04 -17.27
C GLU A 282 3.99 -16.30 -15.82
N GLY A 283 2.67 -16.21 -15.59
CA GLY A 283 2.15 -16.04 -14.24
C GLY A 283 2.70 -14.72 -13.64
N PRO A 284 3.25 -14.72 -12.43
CA PRO A 284 3.78 -13.50 -11.80
C PRO A 284 5.27 -13.24 -12.09
N PHE A 285 5.89 -13.97 -13.02
CA PHE A 285 7.34 -13.95 -13.27
C PHE A 285 7.67 -13.43 -14.67
N LEU A 286 8.80 -12.74 -14.81
CA LEU A 286 9.26 -12.20 -16.08
C LEU A 286 9.74 -13.33 -17.00
N ASN A 287 9.14 -13.47 -18.17
CA ASN A 287 9.61 -14.37 -19.21
C ASN A 287 10.39 -13.58 -20.27
N GLN A 288 11.72 -13.57 -20.15
CA GLN A 288 12.61 -12.84 -21.06
C GLN A 288 12.73 -13.50 -22.45
N SER A 289 12.21 -14.71 -22.62
CA SER A 289 12.23 -15.41 -23.92
C SER A 289 11.04 -15.06 -24.81
N VAL A 290 10.05 -14.31 -24.29
CA VAL A 290 8.84 -13.95 -25.04
C VAL A 290 8.85 -12.45 -25.33
N GLN A 291 8.92 -12.12 -26.62
CA GLN A 291 8.78 -10.77 -27.12
C GLN A 291 7.34 -10.54 -27.58
N LYS A 292 6.68 -9.55 -26.98
CA LYS A 292 5.31 -9.17 -27.34
C LYS A 292 5.29 -7.73 -27.85
N ARG A 293 4.58 -7.48 -28.93
CA ARG A 293 4.33 -6.10 -29.42
C ARG A 293 2.86 -5.80 -29.37
N LEU A 294 2.53 -4.56 -29.00
CA LEU A 294 1.16 -4.05 -29.06
C LEU A 294 0.71 -3.79 -30.50
N SER A 295 1.65 -3.48 -31.39
CA SER A 295 1.39 -3.13 -32.79
C SER A 295 2.58 -3.48 -33.69
N LYS A 296 2.31 -3.62 -34.99
CA LYS A 296 3.33 -3.79 -36.04
C LYS A 296 4.00 -2.47 -36.44
N GLN A 297 3.45 -1.34 -36.01
CA GLN A 297 3.92 0.00 -36.31
C GLN A 297 3.94 0.81 -35.02
N ALA A 298 4.73 1.89 -35.00
CA ALA A 298 4.74 2.84 -33.90
C ALA A 298 3.33 3.37 -33.59
N ILE A 299 2.98 3.37 -32.31
CA ILE A 299 1.67 3.83 -31.81
C ILE A 299 1.84 5.01 -30.86
N THR A 300 0.87 5.92 -30.87
CA THR A 300 0.84 7.06 -29.92
C THR A 300 -0.11 6.83 -28.76
N HIS A 301 -1.00 5.83 -28.86
CA HIS A 301 -1.93 5.46 -27.79
C HIS A 301 -2.40 4.01 -27.91
N VAL A 302 -2.94 3.49 -26.81
CA VAL A 302 -3.56 2.17 -26.66
C VAL A 302 -4.94 2.36 -26.02
N PRO A 303 -6.04 2.00 -26.70
CA PRO A 303 -7.35 2.02 -26.08
C PRO A 303 -7.46 1.06 -24.91
N LEU A 304 -8.00 1.52 -23.79
CA LEU A 304 -8.18 0.68 -22.63
C LEU A 304 -9.31 -0.33 -22.84
N SER A 305 -9.04 -1.58 -22.44
CA SER A 305 -10.03 -2.63 -22.33
C SER A 305 -9.60 -3.63 -21.26
N LYS A 306 -10.53 -4.36 -20.65
CA LYS A 306 -10.18 -5.43 -19.70
C LYS A 306 -9.38 -6.57 -20.35
N ALA A 307 -9.57 -6.77 -21.65
CA ALA A 307 -8.81 -7.75 -22.41
C ALA A 307 -7.30 -7.44 -22.46
N LEU A 308 -6.94 -6.15 -22.35
CA LEU A 308 -5.55 -5.69 -22.37
C LEU A 308 -4.73 -6.27 -21.20
N PHE A 309 -5.37 -6.55 -20.06
CA PHE A 309 -4.74 -6.99 -18.81
C PHE A 309 -4.95 -8.49 -18.51
N LYS A 310 -5.39 -9.29 -19.50
CA LYS A 310 -5.66 -10.74 -19.32
C LYS A 310 -4.40 -11.55 -19.03
N GLU A 311 -3.26 -11.09 -19.55
CA GLU A 311 -1.94 -11.69 -19.34
C GLU A 311 -1.15 -10.95 -18.26
N ASP A 312 -1.87 -10.36 -17.30
CA ASP A 312 -1.33 -9.52 -16.22
C ASP A 312 -0.82 -8.14 -16.74
N ALA A 313 0.06 -7.49 -15.98
CA ALA A 313 0.56 -6.15 -16.27
C ALA A 313 1.26 -6.04 -17.64
N LEU A 314 1.03 -4.93 -18.34
CA LEU A 314 1.86 -4.52 -19.46
C LEU A 314 3.14 -3.90 -18.90
N ILE A 315 4.31 -4.36 -19.34
CA ILE A 315 5.58 -3.83 -18.82
C ILE A 315 6.36 -3.23 -19.99
N PHE A 316 6.67 -1.94 -19.85
CA PHE A 316 7.41 -1.16 -20.84
C PHE A 316 8.81 -0.83 -20.31
N GLU A 317 9.76 -0.73 -21.24
CA GLU A 317 11.08 -0.13 -21.03
C GLU A 317 11.15 1.22 -21.76
N ASP A 318 12.04 2.11 -21.31
CA ASP A 318 12.38 3.38 -21.98
C ASP A 318 11.20 4.34 -22.23
N ILE A 319 10.19 4.34 -21.34
CA ILE A 319 9.07 5.28 -21.43
C ILE A 319 9.32 6.52 -20.57
N ALA A 320 9.47 7.67 -21.22
CA ALA A 320 9.65 8.95 -20.54
C ALA A 320 8.40 9.45 -19.81
N GLU A 321 7.22 9.17 -20.36
CA GLU A 321 5.93 9.55 -19.77
C GLU A 321 4.80 8.71 -20.36
N LEU A 322 3.87 8.30 -19.49
CA LEU A 322 2.57 7.72 -19.86
C LEU A 322 1.44 8.59 -19.36
N THR A 323 0.43 8.78 -20.20
CA THR A 323 -0.80 9.47 -19.83
C THR A 323 -1.96 8.50 -19.83
N LEU A 324 -2.74 8.48 -18.75
CA LEU A 324 -4.07 7.89 -18.73
C LEU A 324 -5.09 9.01 -18.91
N ALA A 325 -5.81 9.05 -20.03
CA ALA A 325 -6.74 10.14 -20.30
C ALA A 325 -8.00 9.66 -21.02
N ASN A 326 -9.10 10.38 -20.81
CA ASN A 326 -10.30 10.19 -21.63
C ASN A 326 -10.01 10.51 -23.11
N LYS A 327 -10.84 10.03 -24.04
CA LYS A 327 -10.65 10.24 -25.49
C LYS A 327 -10.60 11.71 -25.91
N GLN A 328 -11.30 12.59 -25.17
CA GLN A 328 -11.32 14.03 -25.43
C GLN A 328 -10.08 14.76 -24.92
N ARG A 329 -9.24 14.10 -24.12
CA ARG A 329 -8.05 14.66 -23.47
C ARG A 329 -8.35 15.87 -22.57
N THR A 330 -9.55 15.89 -21.99
CA THR A 330 -9.96 16.94 -21.04
C THR A 330 -9.66 16.58 -19.60
N HIS A 331 -9.67 15.28 -19.27
CA HIS A 331 -9.31 14.77 -17.96
C HIS A 331 -8.37 13.57 -18.07
N GLY A 332 -7.40 13.54 -17.19
CA GLY A 332 -6.44 12.45 -17.11
C GLY A 332 -5.31 12.69 -16.14
N VAL A 333 -4.36 11.78 -16.14
CA VAL A 333 -3.14 11.87 -15.34
C VAL A 333 -1.93 11.54 -16.21
N ARG A 334 -0.94 12.44 -16.18
CA ARG A 334 0.39 12.20 -16.73
C ARG A 334 1.29 11.66 -15.62
N VAL A 335 2.03 10.60 -15.93
CA VAL A 335 3.06 10.05 -15.06
C VAL A 335 4.38 10.15 -15.78
N HIS A 336 5.25 11.05 -15.30
CA HIS A 336 6.58 11.25 -15.85
C HIS A 336 7.53 10.22 -15.25
N THR A 337 8.08 9.35 -16.09
CA THR A 337 8.83 8.14 -15.72
C THR A 337 10.23 8.10 -16.35
N ALA A 338 10.74 9.22 -16.88
CA ALA A 338 12.02 9.28 -17.58
C ALA A 338 13.23 8.74 -16.80
N GLU A 339 13.18 8.73 -15.48
CA GLU A 339 14.26 8.17 -14.67
C GLU A 339 14.13 6.66 -14.41
N MET A 340 12.98 6.04 -14.73
CA MET A 340 12.62 4.66 -14.42
C MET A 340 13.16 3.68 -15.43
N ALA A 341 13.59 2.50 -14.97
CA ALA A 341 14.01 1.42 -15.85
C ALA A 341 12.82 0.72 -16.50
N PHE A 342 11.73 0.56 -15.75
CA PHE A 342 10.52 -0.11 -16.23
C PHE A 342 9.28 0.68 -15.83
N VAL A 343 8.21 0.56 -16.61
CA VAL A 343 6.89 1.05 -16.24
C VAL A 343 5.86 -0.07 -16.42
N GLY A 344 5.23 -0.47 -15.31
CA GLY A 344 4.09 -1.38 -15.33
C GLY A 344 2.78 -0.65 -15.59
N VAL A 345 1.85 -1.24 -16.32
CA VAL A 345 0.47 -0.78 -16.41
C VAL A 345 -0.46 -1.95 -16.14
N TRP A 346 -1.31 -1.81 -15.13
CA TRP A 346 -2.11 -2.91 -14.62
C TRP A 346 -3.52 -2.48 -14.24
N SER A 347 -4.48 -3.37 -14.43
CA SER A 347 -5.82 -3.28 -13.83
C SER A 347 -6.27 -4.69 -13.51
N PRO A 348 -6.96 -4.91 -12.39
CA PRO A 348 -7.54 -6.22 -12.11
C PRO A 348 -8.70 -6.49 -13.08
N LEU A 349 -8.97 -7.78 -13.30
CA LEU A 349 -9.98 -8.26 -14.26
C LEU A 349 -11.42 -8.21 -13.72
N ASN A 350 -11.62 -7.90 -12.44
CA ASN A 350 -12.90 -7.87 -11.75
C ASN A 350 -13.68 -6.55 -11.93
N ASP A 351 -13.67 -5.98 -13.14
CA ASP A 351 -14.36 -4.72 -13.47
C ASP A 351 -13.97 -3.50 -12.62
N ALA A 352 -12.80 -3.51 -11.98
CA ALA A 352 -12.38 -2.40 -11.14
C ALA A 352 -12.28 -1.07 -11.92
N PRO A 353 -12.74 0.04 -11.34
CA PRO A 353 -12.74 1.35 -11.98
C PRO A 353 -11.42 2.08 -11.73
N PHE A 354 -10.29 1.41 -12.00
CA PHE A 354 -8.98 2.03 -11.92
C PHE A 354 -7.96 1.36 -12.84
N VAL A 355 -6.88 2.08 -13.13
CA VAL A 355 -5.67 1.57 -13.78
C VAL A 355 -4.45 2.06 -13.01
N CYS A 356 -3.49 1.18 -12.78
CA CYS A 356 -2.18 1.52 -12.24
C CYS A 356 -1.22 1.90 -13.36
N ILE A 357 -0.41 2.94 -13.14
CA ILE A 357 0.80 3.20 -13.91
C ILE A 357 1.94 3.19 -12.90
N GLU A 358 2.87 2.27 -13.05
CA GLU A 358 3.76 1.82 -11.99
C GLU A 358 5.23 2.07 -12.35
N PRO A 359 5.83 3.17 -11.85
CA PRO A 359 7.24 3.51 -12.07
C PRO A 359 8.15 2.54 -11.31
N TRP A 360 9.08 1.86 -11.98
CA TRP A 360 9.93 0.84 -11.33
C TRP A 360 11.44 1.00 -11.59
N GLN A 361 12.20 0.66 -10.55
CA GLN A 361 13.65 0.48 -10.48
C GLN A 361 13.94 -0.95 -10.02
N GLY A 362 13.58 -1.87 -10.91
CA GLY A 362 13.62 -3.32 -10.73
C GLY A 362 12.32 -4.00 -11.12
N ILE A 363 12.32 -5.32 -11.13
CA ILE A 363 11.24 -6.12 -11.71
C ILE A 363 11.10 -7.46 -10.98
N ALA A 364 10.00 -8.18 -11.27
CA ALA A 364 9.76 -9.54 -10.76
C ALA A 364 10.94 -10.48 -11.08
N ASP A 365 11.01 -11.62 -10.40
CA ASP A 365 11.96 -12.66 -10.80
C ASP A 365 11.70 -13.13 -12.23
N THR A 366 12.78 -13.46 -12.92
CA THR A 366 12.70 -14.15 -14.20
C THR A 366 12.26 -15.60 -14.00
N THR A 367 11.69 -16.22 -15.04
CA THR A 367 11.31 -17.64 -15.02
C THR A 367 12.50 -18.58 -14.82
N ASP A 368 13.71 -18.15 -15.18
CA ASP A 368 14.98 -18.89 -15.11
C ASP A 368 15.91 -18.43 -13.97
N THR A 369 15.41 -17.63 -13.02
CA THR A 369 16.22 -17.05 -11.94
C THR A 369 17.00 -18.11 -11.15
N SER A 370 18.26 -17.80 -10.81
CA SER A 370 19.05 -18.58 -9.86
C SER A 370 18.60 -18.39 -8.40
N LYS A 371 17.68 -17.44 -8.16
CA LYS A 371 17.25 -16.92 -6.84
C LYS A 371 18.37 -16.24 -6.05
N GLU A 372 19.58 -16.13 -6.58
CA GLU A 372 20.67 -15.44 -5.92
C GLU A 372 20.42 -13.92 -5.92
N TRP A 373 20.24 -13.36 -4.72
CA TRP A 373 19.81 -11.97 -4.54
C TRP A 373 20.81 -10.97 -5.10
N SER A 374 22.10 -11.28 -4.99
CA SER A 374 23.19 -10.42 -5.49
C SER A 374 23.24 -10.32 -7.02
N THR A 375 22.57 -11.24 -7.72
CA THR A 375 22.49 -11.26 -9.20
C THR A 375 21.06 -11.16 -9.72
N LYS A 376 20.09 -10.79 -8.88
CA LYS A 376 18.70 -10.65 -9.30
C LYS A 376 18.59 -9.62 -10.43
N TYR A 377 17.98 -10.02 -11.55
CA TYR A 377 17.77 -9.13 -12.70
C TYR A 377 16.96 -7.88 -12.31
N GLY A 378 17.41 -6.72 -12.78
CA GLY A 378 16.84 -5.40 -12.45
C GLY A 378 17.12 -4.90 -11.02
N SER A 379 17.89 -5.63 -10.20
CA SER A 379 18.27 -5.14 -8.88
C SER A 379 19.41 -4.12 -8.93
N HIS A 380 19.40 -3.19 -7.97
CA HIS A 380 20.45 -2.23 -7.73
C HIS A 380 21.41 -2.75 -6.65
N LYS A 381 22.67 -2.35 -6.76
CA LYS A 381 23.72 -2.60 -5.77
C LYS A 381 24.31 -1.28 -5.29
N LEU A 382 24.52 -1.14 -3.99
CA LEU A 382 25.17 0.02 -3.38
C LEU A 382 26.32 -0.44 -2.48
N ALA A 383 27.52 0.07 -2.74
CA ALA A 383 28.66 -0.07 -1.85
C ALA A 383 28.44 0.74 -0.55
N ALA A 384 29.38 0.62 0.39
CA ALA A 384 29.29 1.30 1.68
C ALA A 384 29.21 2.82 1.51
N GLY A 385 28.20 3.44 2.14
CA GLY A 385 27.95 4.88 2.09
C GLY A 385 27.36 5.40 0.78
N GLU A 386 27.15 4.56 -0.24
CA GLU A 386 26.56 4.99 -1.50
C GLU A 386 25.07 5.30 -1.36
N ILE A 387 24.61 6.21 -2.24
CA ILE A 387 23.24 6.71 -2.29
C ILE A 387 22.68 6.46 -3.68
N PHE A 388 21.51 5.86 -3.74
CA PHE A 388 20.66 5.81 -4.91
C PHE A 388 19.53 6.83 -4.77
N GLN A 389 19.30 7.63 -5.80
CA GLN A 389 18.19 8.59 -5.83
C GLN A 389 17.50 8.55 -7.20
N LYS A 390 16.17 8.48 -7.17
CA LYS A 390 15.30 8.51 -8.36
C LYS A 390 13.98 9.18 -8.05
N ALA A 391 13.35 9.80 -9.04
CA ALA A 391 12.04 10.41 -8.89
C ALA A 391 11.12 10.16 -10.09
N TYR A 392 9.82 10.21 -9.83
CA TYR A 392 8.76 10.28 -10.85
C TYR A 392 7.75 11.36 -10.44
N THR A 393 6.95 11.83 -11.39
CA THR A 393 5.96 12.89 -11.13
C THR A 393 4.58 12.47 -11.59
N ILE A 394 3.56 12.73 -10.78
CA ILE A 394 2.14 12.55 -11.09
C ILE A 394 1.52 13.93 -11.34
N ALA A 395 0.92 14.12 -12.51
CA ALA A 395 0.36 15.40 -12.96
C ALA A 395 -1.07 15.20 -13.50
N PRO A 396 -2.10 15.24 -12.64
CA PRO A 396 -3.50 15.25 -13.06
C PRO A 396 -3.90 16.54 -13.77
N PHE A 397 -4.82 16.43 -14.72
CA PHE A 397 -5.39 17.56 -15.45
C PHE A 397 -6.88 17.37 -15.72
#